data_AF-K1SUF6-F1
#
_entry.id   AF-K1SUF6-F1
#
_cell.length_a   1.000
_cell.length_b   1.000
_cell.length_c   1.000
_cell.angle_alpha   90.00
_cell.angle_beta   90.00
_cell.angle_gamma   90.00
#
_symmetry.space_group_name_H-M   'P 1'
#
loop_
_entity.id
_entity.type
_entity.pdbx_description
1 polymer ?
#
loop_
_entity_poly.entity_id
_entity_poly.type
_entity_poly.pdbx_seq_one_letter_code
_entity_poly.pdbx_strand_id
1 'polypeptide(L)' 'MKMTEPYNLGLLALISAAGEISYEELKQRYLPPEQPGVIQGVTASFDNDIKTLEKEKYISVHGNIIRFIRK' A
#
# COMPACT_ATOMS: atom_id res chain seq x y z
N MET A 1 0.70 -17.29 5.35
CA MET A 1 -0.44 -16.68 4.63
C MET A 1 -0.08 -16.70 3.15
N LYS A 2 -1.03 -16.99 2.25
CA LYS A 2 -0.79 -16.85 0.81
C LYS A 2 -1.27 -15.44 0.43
N MET A 3 -0.40 -14.63 -0.17
CA MET A 3 -0.78 -13.42 -0.90
C MET A 3 -1.67 -13.86 -2.08
N THR A 4 -2.98 -13.78 -1.93
CA THR A 4 -3.93 -14.21 -2.97
C THR A 4 -4.66 -13.05 -3.64
N GLU A 5 -4.44 -11.81 -3.21
CA GLU A 5 -5.14 -10.66 -3.78
C GLU A 5 -4.20 -9.82 -4.68
N PRO A 6 -4.61 -9.50 -5.92
CA PRO A 6 -3.77 -8.79 -6.90
C PRO A 6 -3.34 -7.40 -6.42
N TYR A 7 -4.14 -6.78 -5.55
CA TYR A 7 -3.90 -5.48 -4.93
C TYR A 7 -2.62 -5.46 -4.08
N ASN A 8 -2.38 -6.51 -3.28
CA ASN A 8 -1.17 -6.63 -2.46
C ASN A 8 0.13 -6.67 -3.29
N LEU A 9 0.09 -7.21 -4.51
CA LEU A 9 1.26 -7.30 -5.39
C LEU A 9 1.57 -5.97 -6.09
N GLY A 10 0.55 -5.26 -6.57
CA GLY A 10 0.72 -3.93 -7.17
C GLY A 10 1.24 -2.91 -6.16
N LEU A 11 0.68 -2.94 -4.95
CA LEU A 11 1.11 -2.09 -3.84
C LEU A 11 2.57 -2.38 -3.43
N LEU A 12 2.90 -3.67 -3.28
CA LEU A 12 4.25 -4.09 -2.95
C LEU A 12 5.26 -3.69 -4.03
N ALA A 13 4.92 -3.79 -5.31
CA ALA A 13 5.78 -3.39 -6.41
C ALA A 13 6.13 -1.89 -6.33
N LEU A 14 5.14 -1.02 -6.09
CA LEU A 14 5.36 0.41 -5.93
C LEU A 14 6.30 0.73 -4.75
N ILE A 15 6.07 0.11 -3.60
CA ILE A 15 6.90 0.32 -2.40
C ILE A 15 8.32 -0.21 -2.64
N SER A 16 8.48 -1.37 -3.28
CA SER A 16 9.78 -1.96 -3.59
C SER A 16 10.59 -1.12 -4.59
N ALA A 17 9.93 -0.53 -5.60
CA ALA A 17 10.56 0.33 -6.58
C ALA A 17 11.02 1.67 -5.99
N ALA A 18 10.26 2.20 -5.02
CA ALA A 18 10.63 3.42 -4.30
C ALA A 18 11.68 3.19 -3.20
N GLY A 19 11.70 2.00 -2.60
CA GLY A 19 12.50 1.66 -1.42
C GLY A 19 11.96 2.29 -0.14
N GLU A 20 11.64 3.58 -0.18
CA GLU A 20 10.97 4.35 0.86
C GLU A 20 9.99 5.34 0.23
N ILE A 21 8.76 5.42 0.74
CA ILE A 21 7.70 6.27 0.22
C ILE A 21 6.80 6.75 1.36
N SER A 22 6.24 7.96 1.26
CA SER A 22 5.25 8.40 2.25
C SER A 22 3.91 7.72 2.00
N TYR A 23 3.12 7.55 3.06
CA TYR A 23 1.78 6.96 2.97
C TYR A 23 0.89 7.78 2.03
N GLU A 24 0.94 9.12 2.11
CA GLU A 24 0.19 10.01 1.22
C GLU A 24 0.60 9.89 -0.25
N GLU A 25 1.91 9.87 -0.53
CA GLU A 25 2.42 9.70 -1.90
C GLU A 25 2.04 8.33 -2.46
N LEU A 26 2.16 7.28 -1.64
CA LEU A 26 1.77 5.93 -2.04
C LEU A 26 0.27 5.85 -2.32
N LYS A 27 -0.55 6.48 -1.47
CA LYS A 27 -2.00 6.55 -1.64
C LYS A 27 -2.38 7.24 -2.96
N GLN A 28 -1.73 8.34 -3.31
CA GLN A 28 -1.96 9.03 -4.58
C GLN A 28 -1.53 8.23 -5.82
N ARG A 29 -0.45 7.45 -5.71
CA ARG A 29 0.04 6.62 -6.82
C ARG A 29 -0.75 5.33 -7.01
N TYR A 30 -1.24 4.76 -5.90
CA TYR A 30 -1.91 3.46 -5.90
C TYR A 30 -3.42 3.59 -6.09
N LEU A 31 -4.05 4.59 -5.47
CA LEU A 31 -5.47 4.82 -5.64
C LEU A 31 -5.73 5.62 -6.92
N PRO A 32 -6.79 5.28 -7.68
CA PRO A 32 -7.24 6.16 -8.74
C PRO A 32 -7.59 7.54 -8.16
N PRO A 33 -7.39 8.62 -8.92
CA PRO A 33 -7.74 9.98 -8.47
C PRO A 33 -9.18 10.01 -7.99
N GLU A 34 -9.43 10.72 -6.87
CA GLU A 34 -10.78 10.85 -6.31
C GLU A 34 -11.73 11.41 -7.38
N GLN A 35 -12.66 10.57 -7.82
CA GLN A 35 -13.69 10.97 -8.78
C GLN A 35 -14.92 11.45 -8.01
N PRO A 36 -15.45 12.65 -8.32
CA PRO A 36 -16.68 13.15 -7.71
C PRO A 36 -17.82 12.13 -7.90
N GLY A 37 -18.37 11.60 -6.81
CA GLY A 37 -19.48 10.64 -6.82
C GLY A 37 -19.09 9.16 -6.68
N VAL A 38 -17.80 8.82 -6.56
CA VAL A 38 -17.34 7.44 -6.30
C VAL A 38 -17.22 7.20 -4.79
N ILE A 39 -17.86 6.15 -4.28
CA ILE A 39 -17.91 5.80 -2.85
C ILE A 39 -16.59 5.13 -2.39
N GLN A 40 -16.13 5.53 -1.18
CA GLN A 40 -14.85 5.27 -0.50
C GLN A 40 -14.47 3.80 -0.18
N GLY A 41 -15.01 2.80 -0.89
CA GLY A 41 -14.67 1.39 -0.65
C GLY A 41 -13.19 1.06 -0.94
N VAL A 42 -12.54 1.83 -1.82
CA VAL A 42 -11.15 1.61 -2.22
C VAL A 42 -10.16 2.02 -1.12
N THR A 43 -10.50 3.04 -0.33
CA THR A 43 -9.64 3.54 0.75
C THR A 43 -9.52 2.52 1.89
N ALA A 44 -10.62 1.84 2.23
CA ALA A 44 -10.61 0.79 3.26
C ALA A 44 -9.79 -0.44 2.83
N SER A 45 -9.74 -0.76 1.54
CA SER A 45 -8.90 -1.84 1.02
C SER A 45 -7.42 -1.50 1.14
N PHE A 46 -7.04 -0.26 0.79
CA PHE A 46 -5.65 0.19 0.88
C PHE A 46 -5.06 0.07 2.29
N ASP A 47 -5.80 0.50 3.31
CA ASP A 47 -5.36 0.39 4.70
C ASP A 47 -5.18 -1.07 5.16
N ASN A 48 -6.04 -1.97 4.69
CA ASN A 48 -5.94 -3.39 5.00
C ASN A 48 -4.76 -4.05 4.28
N ASP A 49 -4.49 -3.65 3.04
CA ASP A 49 -3.34 -4.13 2.28
C ASP A 49 -2.02 -3.71 2.95
N ILE A 50 -1.88 -2.45 3.38
CA ILE A 50 -0.71 -1.96 4.12
C ILE A 50 -0.50 -2.76 5.42
N LYS A 51 -1.55 -2.96 6.22
CA LYS A 51 -1.47 -3.76 7.45
C LYS A 51 -1.07 -5.21 7.17
N THR A 52 -1.54 -5.77 6.06
CA THR A 52 -1.18 -7.13 5.66
C THR A 52 0.29 -7.23 5.27
N LEU A 53 0.78 -6.29 4.45
CA LEU A 53 2.19 -6.22 4.04
C LEU A 53 3.14 -6.02 5.23
N GLU A 54 2.76 -5.18 6.20
CA GLU A 54 3.54 -4.98 7.43
C GLU A 54 3.55 -6.26 8.29
N LYS A 55 2.38 -6.88 8.51
CA LYS A 55 2.26 -8.13 9.27
C LYS A 55 3.09 -9.26 8.65
N GLU A 56 3.14 -9.35 7.33
CA GLU A 56 3.95 -10.32 6.60
C GLU A 56 5.43 -9.91 6.45
N LYS A 57 5.83 -8.80 7.08
CA LYS A 57 7.22 -8.28 7.12
C LYS A 57 7.81 -7.97 5.74
N TYR A 58 6.99 -7.55 4.80
CA TYR A 58 7.46 -7.01 3.52
C TYR A 58 7.91 -5.54 3.65
N ILE A 59 7.19 -4.80 4.48
CA ILE A 59 7.36 -3.37 4.70
C ILE A 59 7.43 -3.06 6.20
N SER A 60 7.97 -1.89 6.55
CA SER A 60 7.89 -1.29 7.88
C SER A 60 7.20 0.06 7.77
N VAL A 61 6.24 0.35 8.65
CA VAL A 61 5.56 1.64 8.70
C VAL A 61 6.02 2.42 9.94
N HIS A 62 6.50 3.65 9.71
CA HIS A 62 6.93 4.57 10.75
C HIS A 62 6.24 5.92 10.56
N GLY A 63 5.10 6.11 11.22
CA GLY A 63 4.28 7.29 11.05
C GLY A 63 3.81 7.39 9.60
N ASN A 64 4.20 8.46 8.91
CA ASN A 64 3.85 8.69 7.50
C ASN A 64 4.80 8.00 6.50
N ILE A 65 5.84 7.29 6.95
CA ILE A 65 6.85 6.69 6.06
C ILE A 65 6.68 5.18 6.00
N ILE A 66 6.70 4.64 4.79
CA ILE A 66 6.66 3.22 4.49
C ILE A 66 7.97 2.83 3.83
N ARG A 67 8.67 1.85 4.41
CA ARG A 67 9.95 1.34 3.91
C ARG A 67 9.84 -0.11 3.50
N PHE A 68 10.36 -0.46 2.33
CA PHE A 68 10.54 -1.85 1.92
C PHE A 68 11.68 -2.50 2.71
N ILE A 69 11.44 -3.67 3.32
CA ILE A 69 12.43 -4.32 4.21
C ILE A 69 12.78 -5.75 3.80
N ARG A 70 12.07 -6.33 2.83
CA ARG A 70 12.34 -7.69 2.37
C ARG A 70 13.35 -7.68 1.22
N LYS A 71 14.40 -8.50 1.30
CA LYS A 71 15.36 -8.70 0.21
C LYS A 71 14.86 -9.73 -0.79
#